data_AF-A0A847PHI8-F1
#
_entry.id   AF-A0A847PHI8-F1
#
_cell.length_a   1.000
_cell.length_b   1.000
_cell.length_c   1.000
_cell.angle_alpha   90.00
_cell.angle_beta   90.00
_cell.angle_gamma   90.00
#
_symmetry.space_group_name_H-M   'P 1'
#
loop_
_entity.id
_entity.type
_entity.pdbx_description
1 polymer ?
#
loop_
_entity_poly.entity_id
_entity_poly.type
_entity_poly.pdbx_seq_one_letter_code
_entity_poly.pdbx_strand_id
1 'polypeptide(L)' 'MEYFLAYRPYGIILFDMETKKFSEIKFLLPYFRSRLMENTIFFLLGALLTLLGFYIVLKMV' A
#
# COMPACT_ATOMS: atom_id res chain seq x y z
N MET A 1 -2.38 -0.04 31.63
CA MET A 1 -2.86 0.16 30.25
C MET A 1 -2.00 -0.61 29.27
N GLU A 2 -2.27 -1.90 29.17
CA GLU A 2 -1.69 -2.78 28.16
C GLU A 2 -2.59 -2.78 26.93
N TYR A 3 -2.08 -2.26 25.82
CA TYR A 3 -2.76 -2.29 24.54
C TYR A 3 -2.02 -3.25 23.60
N PHE A 4 -2.76 -4.13 22.95
CA PHE A 4 -2.22 -4.92 21.84
C PHE A 4 -2.44 -4.14 20.54
N LEU A 5 -1.34 -3.79 19.88
CA LEU A 5 -1.34 -3.04 18.62
C LEU A 5 -1.10 -4.00 17.46
N ALA A 6 -2.00 -4.00 16.48
CA ALA A 6 -1.83 -4.77 15.24
C ALA A 6 -1.91 -3.86 14.02
N TYR A 7 -0.93 -4.01 13.13
CA TYR A 7 -0.85 -3.28 11.88
C TYR A 7 -1.55 -4.05 10.75
N ARG A 8 -2.39 -3.34 9.98
CA ARG A 8 -2.97 -3.83 8.72
C ARG A 8 -2.53 -2.91 7.57
N PRO A 9 -2.55 -3.39 6.32
CA PRO A 9 -2.19 -2.59 5.15
C PRO A 9 -2.96 -1.26 5.02
N TYR A 10 -4.17 -1.18 5.57
CA TYR A 10 -5.07 -0.01 5.46
C TYR A 10 -5.63 0.47 6.81
N GLY A 11 -4.96 0.15 7.91
CA GLY A 11 -5.40 0.61 9.22
C GLY A 11 -4.63 0.02 10.39
N ILE A 12 -4.99 0.48 11.59
CA ILE A 12 -4.43 0.02 12.85
C ILE A 12 -5.58 -0.53 13.70
N ILE A 13 -5.33 -1.66 14.33
CA ILE A 13 -6.21 -2.21 15.36
C ILE A 13 -5.55 -2.03 16.70
N LEU A 14 -6.28 -1.39 17.61
CA LEU A 14 -5.98 -1.27 19.01
C LEU A 14 -6.92 -2.20 19.77
N PHE A 15 -6.34 -3.14 20.50
CA PHE A 15 -7.08 -3.99 21.41
C PHE A 15 -6.71 -3.63 22.85
N ASP A 16 -7.71 -3.23 23.61
CA ASP A 16 -7.60 -2.96 25.04
C ASP A 16 -7.72 -4.29 25.80
N MET A 17 -6.63 -4.69 26.46
CA MET A 17 -6.57 -5.96 27.19
C MET A 17 -7.39 -5.95 28.49
N GLU A 18 -7.60 -4.76 29.08
CA GLU A 18 -8.33 -4.55 30.34
C GLU A 18 -9.84 -4.56 30.08
N THR A 19 -10.30 -3.80 29.08
CA THR A 19 -11.74 -3.70 28.78
C THR A 19 -12.23 -4.71 27.74
N LYS A 20 -11.32 -5.49 27.13
CA LYS A 20 -11.58 -6.42 26.02
C LYS A 20 -12.25 -5.74 24.81
N LYS A 21 -12.02 -4.44 24.63
CA LYS A 21 -12.61 -3.64 23.54
C LYS A 21 -11.64 -3.51 22.37
N PHE A 22 -12.22 -3.48 21.17
CA PHE A 22 -11.50 -3.21 19.93
C PHE A 22 -11.78 -1.77 19.48
N SER A 23 -10.72 -1.06 19.13
CA SER A 23 -10.77 0.21 18.41
C SER A 23 -10.01 0.09 17.11
N GLU A 24 -10.65 0.45 16.01
CA GLU A 24 -10.06 0.37 14.67
C GLU A 24 -9.91 1.77 14.09
N ILE A 25 -8.68 2.10 13.68
CA ILE A 25 -8.38 3.32 12.94
C ILE A 25 -8.14 2.91 11.49
N LYS A 26 -9.08 3.24 10.61
CA LYS A 26 -8.96 3.00 9.17
C LYS A 26 -8.30 4.20 8.51
N PHE A 27 -7.24 3.96 7.74
CA PHE A 27 -6.69 5.02 6.91
C PHE A 27 -7.61 5.21 5.71
N LEU A 28 -8.14 6.43 5.53
CA LEU A 28 -8.81 6.85 4.31
C LEU A 28 -7.79 7.03 3.19
N LEU A 29 -7.10 5.95 2.81
CA LEU A 29 -6.31 5.92 1.58
C LEU A 29 -7.31 5.85 0.42
N PRO A 30 -7.22 6.78 -0.56
CA PRO A 30 -8.11 6.76 -1.70
C PRO A 30 -7.81 5.51 -2.53
N TYR A 31 -8.63 4.49 -2.32
CA TYR A 31 -9.07 3.57 -3.37
C TYR A 31 -8.01 2.67 -4.03
N PHE A 32 -7.33 1.83 -3.24
CA PHE A 32 -6.85 0.53 -3.74
C PHE A 32 -7.58 -0.61 -3.04
N ARG A 33 -8.91 -0.65 -3.23
CA ARG A 33 -9.73 -1.75 -2.73
C ARG A 33 -9.39 -3.09 -3.41
N SER A 34 -8.82 -3.02 -4.61
CA SER A 34 -8.46 -4.18 -5.42
C SER A 34 -6.96 -4.29 -5.57
N ARG A 35 -6.39 -5.36 -5.02
CA ARG A 35 -4.98 -5.75 -5.20
C ARG A 35 -4.60 -5.87 -6.69
N LEU A 36 -5.57 -6.15 -7.56
CA LEU A 36 -5.39 -6.14 -9.01
C LEU A 36 -5.09 -4.73 -9.54
N MET A 37 -5.82 -3.69 -9.11
CA MET A 37 -5.56 -2.31 -9.55
C MET A 37 -4.18 -1.84 -9.11
N GLU A 38 -3.79 -2.16 -7.88
CA GLU A 38 -2.48 -1.83 -7.35
C GLU A 38 -1.37 -2.49 -8.19
N ASN A 39 -1.48 -3.80 -8.44
CA ASN A 39 -0.55 -4.52 -9.32
C ASN A 39 -0.52 -3.96 -10.75
N THR A 40 -1.68 -3.59 -11.32
CA THR A 40 -1.75 -3.01 -12.67
C THR A 40 -1.04 -1.67 -12.75
N ILE A 41 -1.19 -0.81 -11.75
CA ILE A 41 -0.50 0.49 -11.72
C ILE A 41 1.00 0.30 -11.59
N PHE A 42 1.45 -0.57 -10.68
CA PHE A 42 2.88 -0.86 -10.56
C PHE A 42 3.46 -1.47 -11.83
N PHE A 43 2.72 -2.35 -12.50
CA PHE A 43 3.12 -2.92 -13.79
C PHE A 43 3.25 -1.83 -14.88
N LEU A 44 2.26 -0.94 -14.99
CA LEU A 44 2.29 0.17 -15.96
C LEU A 44 3.44 1.13 -15.67
N LEU A 45 3.71 1.45 -14.40
CA LEU A 45 4.85 2.28 -14.02
C LEU A 45 6.18 1.65 -14.43
N GLY A 46 6.35 0.34 -14.16
CA GLY A 46 7.54 -0.41 -14.53
C GLY A 46 7.73 -0.46 -16.05
N ALA A 47 6.67 -0.71 -16.80
CA ALA A 47 6.71 -0.69 -18.26
C ALA A 47 7.12 0.69 -18.80
N LEU A 48 6.58 1.77 -18.23
CA LEU A 48 6.90 3.13 -18.64
C LEU A 48 8.38 3.47 -18.37
N LEU A 49 8.90 3.10 -17.21
CA LEU A 49 10.33 3.27 -16.86
C LEU A 49 11.24 2.47 -17.79
N THR A 50 10.85 1.24 -18.13
CA THR A 50 11.63 0.38 -19.04
C THR A 50 11.67 0.98 -20.44
N LEU A 51 10.54 1.49 -20.92
CA LEU A 51 10.43 2.18 -22.21
C LEU A 51 11.27 3.46 -22.23
N LEU A 52 11.23 4.24 -21.14
CA LEU A 52 12.05 5.45 -20.99
C LEU A 52 13.54 5.11 -21.00
N GLY A 53 13.95 4.06 -20.28
CA GLY A 53 15.32 3.58 -20.27
C GLY A 53 15.79 3.13 -21.66
N PHE A 54 14.97 2.35 -22.37
CA PHE A 54 15.27 1.94 -23.74
C PHE A 54 15.41 3.13 -24.69
N TYR A 55 14.53 4.13 -24.58
CA TYR A 55 14.62 5.35 -25.37
C TYR A 55 15.92 6.14 -25.10
N ILE A 56 16.33 6.25 -23.84
CA ILE A 56 17.59 6.92 -23.48
C ILE A 56 18.79 6.16 -24.05
N VAL A 57 18.81 4.83 -23.93
CA VAL A 57 19.88 3.99 -24.49
C VAL A 57 19.93 4.12 -26.01
N LEU A 58 18.78 4.01 -26.68
CA LEU A 58 18.69 4.14 -28.14
C LEU A 58 19.14 5.52 -28.63
N LYS A 59 18.95 6.57 -27.84
CA LYS A 59 19.40 7.93 -28.17
C LYS A 59 20.89 8.17 -27.91
N MET A 60 21.52 7.36 -27.05
CA MET A 60 22.96 7.43 -26.78
C MET A 60 23.82 6.62 -27.77
N VAL A 61 23.22 5.60 -28.41
CA VAL A 61 23.83 4.82 -29.50
C VAL A 61 23.68 5.55 -30.82
#